data_AF-A0A9E3SIR2-F1
#
_entry.id   AF-A0A9E3SIR2-F1
#
_cell.length_a   1.000
_cell.length_b   1.000
_cell.length_c   1.000
_cell.angle_alpha   90.00
_cell.angle_beta   90.00
_cell.angle_gamma   90.00
#
_symmetry.space_group_name_H-M   'P 1'
#
loop_
_entity.id
_entity.type
_entity.pdbx_description
1 polymer ?
#
loop_
_entity_poly.entity_id
_entity_poly.type
_entity_poly.pdbx_seq_one_letter_code
_entity_poly.pdbx_strand_id
1 'polypeptide(L)'
;IDYDPNLPSYLEMVEMMGEMKNHSSANFPKAQAIKDATMAYNIAGNWEKGQYFIHYNGSFHSDDYEGIVWYLKRLKPEASILTITTIETTEMERRLNEEQRLVADFTIAVPETMTKTY
;
A
#
# COMPACT_ATOMS: atom_id res chain seq x y z
N ILE A 1 -10.78 3.18 -15.45
CA ILE A 1 -10.61 2.49 -14.15
C ILE A 1 -11.40 3.28 -13.12
N ASP A 2 -11.97 2.61 -12.11
CA ASP A 2 -12.50 3.33 -10.96
C ASP A 2 -11.34 4.09 -10.30
N TYR A 3 -11.61 5.30 -9.84
CA TYR A 3 -10.62 6.15 -9.20
C TYR A 3 -11.35 7.08 -8.26
N ASP A 4 -11.01 7.02 -6.98
CA ASP A 4 -11.52 7.94 -5.96
C ASP A 4 -10.37 8.83 -5.48
N PRO A 5 -10.33 10.11 -5.88
CA PRO A 5 -9.27 11.04 -5.47
C PRO A 5 -9.29 11.37 -3.97
N ASN A 6 -10.35 11.00 -3.24
CA ASN A 6 -10.50 11.29 -1.83
C ASN A 6 -9.96 10.19 -0.92
N LEU A 7 -9.36 9.14 -1.49
CA LEU A 7 -8.66 8.14 -0.68
C LEU A 7 -7.50 8.80 0.07
N PRO A 8 -7.39 8.60 1.40
CA PRO A 8 -6.28 9.07 2.22
C PRO A 8 -4.90 8.98 1.56
N SER A 9 -4.50 7.82 1.02
CA SER A 9 -3.20 7.62 0.37
C SER A 9 -2.98 8.53 -0.85
N TYR A 10 -4.03 8.81 -1.62
CA TYR A 10 -3.94 9.72 -2.77
C TYR A 10 -3.95 11.18 -2.37
N LEU A 11 -4.67 11.54 -1.29
CA LEU A 11 -4.64 12.89 -0.72
C LEU A 11 -3.26 13.20 -0.13
N GLU A 12 -2.72 12.28 0.67
CA GLU A 12 -1.39 12.40 1.27
C GLU A 12 -0.30 12.52 0.20
N MET A 13 -0.42 11.76 -0.89
CA MET A 13 0.47 11.88 -2.04
C MET A 13 0.41 13.26 -2.70
N VAL A 14 -0.78 13.84 -2.84
CA VAL A 14 -0.93 15.20 -3.40
C VAL A 14 -0.30 16.23 -2.47
N GLU A 15 -0.46 16.07 -1.15
CA GLU A 15 0.14 16.94 -0.14
C GLU A 15 1.67 16.87 -0.20
N MET A 16 2.25 15.67 -0.10
CA MET A 16 3.70 15.43 -0.22
C MET A 16 4.29 15.96 -1.54
N MET A 17 3.58 15.80 -2.65
CA MET A 17 4.02 16.31 -3.96
C MET A 17 3.78 17.82 -4.12
N GLY A 18 2.82 18.39 -3.39
CA GLY A 18 2.56 19.83 -3.33
C GLY A 18 3.73 20.61 -2.73
N GLU A 19 4.46 20.00 -1.80
CA GLU A 19 5.71 20.55 -1.24
C GLU A 19 6.86 20.51 -2.26
N MET A 20 6.85 19.55 -3.18
CA MET A 20 7.76 19.50 -4.32
C MET A 20 7.30 20.46 -5.43
N LYS A 21 7.69 21.73 -5.29
CA LYS A 21 7.30 22.94 -6.05
C LYS A 21 7.19 22.90 -7.60
N ASN A 22 7.37 21.77 -8.29
CA ASN A 22 7.29 21.67 -9.75
C ASN A 22 6.50 20.48 -10.33
N HIS A 23 5.91 19.57 -9.53
CA HIS A 23 5.32 18.34 -10.10
C HIS A 23 4.00 17.84 -9.48
N SER A 24 3.27 18.65 -8.69
CA SER A 24 1.96 18.31 -8.11
C SER A 24 0.81 18.26 -9.13
N SER A 25 1.02 17.64 -10.29
CA SER A 25 -0.06 17.42 -11.26
C SER A 25 -1.00 16.33 -10.75
N ALA A 26 -2.31 16.55 -10.92
CA ALA A 26 -3.35 15.55 -10.65
C ALA A 26 -3.20 14.23 -11.44
N ASN A 27 -2.20 14.15 -12.33
CA ASN A 27 -1.87 12.94 -13.08
C ASN A 27 -1.07 11.94 -12.24
N PHE A 28 -0.32 12.38 -11.22
CA PHE A 28 0.51 11.46 -10.44
C PHE A 28 -0.33 10.47 -9.60
N PRO A 29 -1.36 10.90 -8.83
CA PRO A 29 -2.27 9.97 -8.16
C PRO A 29 -3.03 9.06 -9.15
N LYS A 30 -3.41 9.58 -10.32
CA LYS A 30 -4.06 8.76 -11.36
C LYS A 30 -3.12 7.69 -11.93
N ALA A 31 -1.83 8.01 -12.08
CA ALA A 31 -0.81 7.07 -12.52
C ALA A 31 -0.59 5.96 -11.48
N GLN A 32 -0.65 6.29 -10.19
CA GLN A 32 -0.58 5.29 -9.12
C GLN A 32 -1.85 4.44 -9.09
N ALA A 33 -3.03 5.06 -9.23
CA ALA A 33 -4.30 4.35 -9.32
C ALA A 33 -4.36 3.32 -10.46
N ILE A 34 -3.86 3.65 -11.65
CA ILE A 34 -3.81 2.67 -12.75
C ILE A 34 -2.82 1.54 -12.48
N LYS A 35 -1.71 1.82 -11.79
CA LYS A 35 -0.74 0.81 -11.36
C LYS A 35 -1.39 -0.15 -10.34
N ASP A 36 -2.05 0.39 -9.32
CA ASP A 36 -2.78 -0.37 -8.30
C ASP A 36 -3.88 -1.24 -8.89
N ALA A 37 -4.71 -0.66 -9.77
CA ALA A 37 -5.77 -1.37 -10.47
C ALA A 37 -5.22 -2.53 -11.32
N THR A 38 -4.07 -2.31 -11.98
CA THR A 38 -3.42 -3.34 -12.82
C THR A 38 -2.87 -4.47 -11.97
N MET A 39 -2.23 -4.16 -10.82
CA MET A 39 -1.75 -5.17 -9.88
C MET A 39 -2.93 -5.99 -9.33
N ALA A 40 -3.98 -5.32 -8.87
CA ALA A 40 -5.19 -5.98 -8.36
C ALA A 40 -5.88 -6.86 -9.41
N TYR A 41 -5.99 -6.41 -10.66
CA TYR A 41 -6.54 -7.19 -11.77
C TYR A 41 -5.79 -8.50 -11.97
N ASN A 42 -4.45 -8.44 -11.99
CA ASN A 42 -3.63 -9.64 -12.16
C ASN A 42 -3.71 -10.58 -10.96
N ILE A 43 -3.70 -10.04 -9.73
CA ILE A 43 -3.88 -10.85 -8.52
C ILE A 43 -5.24 -11.56 -8.56
N ALA A 44 -6.33 -10.84 -8.83
CA ALA A 44 -7.68 -11.39 -8.89
C ALA A 44 -7.85 -12.46 -9.99
N GLY A 45 -7.12 -12.33 -11.11
CA GLY A 45 -7.14 -13.30 -12.20
C GLY A 45 -6.31 -14.56 -11.94
N ASN A 46 -5.32 -14.50 -11.05
CA ASN A 46 -4.41 -15.61 -10.74
C ASN A 46 -4.66 -16.22 -9.36
N TRP A 47 -5.54 -15.66 -8.54
CA TRP A 47 -5.94 -16.21 -7.26
C TRP A 47 -7.15 -17.13 -7.39
N GLU A 48 -7.08 -18.29 -6.73
CA GLU A 48 -8.19 -19.24 -6.61
C GLU A 48 -8.59 -19.44 -5.16
N LYS A 49 -9.89 -19.64 -4.92
CA LYS A 49 -10.42 -19.86 -3.57
C LYS A 49 -9.78 -21.10 -2.94
N GLY A 50 -9.27 -20.94 -1.71
CA GLY A 50 -8.58 -21.99 -0.97
C GLY A 50 -7.07 -22.04 -1.20
N GLN A 51 -6.53 -21.16 -2.06
CA GLN A 51 -5.10 -20.99 -2.25
C GLN A 51 -4.60 -19.68 -1.64
N TYR A 52 -3.32 -19.65 -1.29
CA TYR A 52 -2.62 -18.44 -0.91
C TYR A 52 -1.99 -17.80 -2.15
N PHE A 53 -2.14 -16.49 -2.28
CA PHE A 53 -1.41 -15.67 -3.26
C PHE A 53 -0.59 -14.64 -2.49
N ILE A 54 0.73 -14.59 -2.74
CA ILE A 54 1.63 -13.62 -2.11
C ILE A 54 2.03 -12.60 -3.18
N HIS A 55 1.76 -11.33 -2.91
CA HIS A 55 2.21 -10.21 -3.73
C HIS A 55 3.24 -9.40 -2.95
N TYR A 56 4.40 -9.16 -3.56
CA TYR A 56 5.40 -8.25 -3.00
C TYR A 56 5.27 -6.90 -3.69
N ASN A 57 5.04 -5.85 -2.89
CA ASN A 57 4.86 -4.48 -3.37
C ASN A 57 5.54 -3.48 -2.41
N GLY A 58 5.73 -2.24 -2.88
CA GLY A 58 6.07 -1.12 -1.99
C GLY A 58 4.90 -0.83 -1.05
N SER A 59 5.18 -0.45 0.20
CA SER A 59 4.19 -0.35 1.28
C SER A 59 2.99 0.53 0.92
N PHE A 60 3.25 1.66 0.24
CA PHE A 60 2.25 2.58 -0.31
C PHE A 60 1.09 1.88 -1.06
N HIS A 61 1.36 0.74 -1.72
CA HIS A 61 0.37 0.02 -2.52
C HIS A 61 -0.57 -0.89 -1.71
N SER A 62 -0.37 -1.05 -0.40
CA SER A 62 -1.17 -1.94 0.45
C SER A 62 -1.44 -1.44 1.87
N ASP A 63 -0.69 -0.45 2.34
CA ASP A 63 -0.90 0.21 3.64
C ASP A 63 -2.35 0.73 3.75
N ASP A 64 -2.91 0.68 4.96
CA ASP A 64 -4.28 1.09 5.32
C ASP A 64 -5.39 0.39 4.52
N TYR A 65 -5.10 -0.76 3.92
CA TYR A 65 -6.01 -1.46 2.99
C TYR A 65 -6.42 -0.61 1.78
N GLU A 66 -5.56 0.35 1.38
CA GLU A 66 -5.74 1.17 0.18
C GLU A 66 -4.96 0.61 -1.02
N GLY A 67 -4.79 1.42 -2.08
CA GLY A 67 -4.11 1.02 -3.30
C GLY A 67 -4.67 -0.27 -3.89
N ILE A 68 -3.82 -1.30 -4.02
CA ILE A 68 -4.19 -2.62 -4.56
C ILE A 68 -5.40 -3.20 -3.82
N VAL A 69 -5.40 -3.09 -2.50
CA VAL A 69 -6.38 -3.76 -1.63
C VAL A 69 -7.77 -3.17 -1.82
N TRP A 70 -7.87 -1.87 -2.07
CA TRP A 70 -9.12 -1.19 -2.42
C TRP A 70 -9.75 -1.77 -3.69
N TYR A 71 -8.96 -2.04 -4.73
CA TYR A 71 -9.46 -2.67 -5.96
C TYR A 71 -9.77 -4.15 -5.74
N LEU A 72 -8.94 -4.88 -4.99
CA LEU A 72 -9.18 -6.30 -4.71
C LEU A 72 -10.50 -6.54 -3.96
N LYS A 73 -10.83 -5.70 -2.96
CA LYS A 73 -12.12 -5.79 -2.25
C LYS A 73 -13.33 -5.65 -3.17
N ARG A 74 -13.17 -4.99 -4.33
CA ARG A 74 -14.22 -4.85 -5.36
C ARG A 74 -14.25 -6.02 -6.34
N LEU A 75 -13.07 -6.48 -6.77
CA LEU A 75 -12.93 -7.56 -7.74
C LEU A 75 -13.21 -8.95 -7.15
N LYS A 76 -12.85 -9.15 -5.88
CA LYS A 76 -12.93 -10.41 -5.12
C LYS A 76 -13.43 -10.14 -3.69
N PRO A 77 -14.69 -9.71 -3.51
CA PRO A 77 -15.23 -9.41 -2.17
C PRO A 77 -15.22 -10.60 -1.21
N GLU A 78 -15.09 -11.83 -1.73
CA GLU A 78 -14.98 -13.07 -0.96
C GLU A 78 -13.57 -13.41 -0.49
N ALA A 79 -12.55 -12.70 -0.99
CA ALA A 79 -11.15 -12.97 -0.64
C ALA A 79 -10.84 -12.44 0.76
N SER A 80 -10.22 -13.29 1.59
CA SER A 80 -9.56 -12.84 2.81
C SER A 80 -8.22 -12.22 2.43
N ILE A 81 -8.05 -10.93 2.74
CA ILE A 81 -6.83 -10.17 2.44
C ILE A 81 -6.14 -9.86 3.75
N LEU A 82 -4.82 -10.05 3.77
CA LEU A 82 -3.94 -9.74 4.88
C LEU A 82 -2.75 -8.93 4.35
N THR A 83 -2.38 -7.86 5.05
CA THR A 83 -1.25 -7.00 4.68
C THR A 83 -0.11 -7.11 5.69
N ILE A 84 1.11 -7.05 5.17
CA ILE A 84 2.34 -7.00 5.97
C ILE A 84 3.14 -5.81 5.48
N THR A 85 3.46 -4.90 6.39
CA THR A 85 4.28 -3.71 6.08
C THR A 85 5.63 -3.79 6.80
N THR A 86 6.61 -3.07 6.28
CA THR A 86 7.94 -2.96 6.88
C THR A 86 8.21 -1.51 7.24
N ILE A 87 8.63 -1.25 8.47
CA ILE A 87 9.06 0.07 8.94
C ILE A 87 10.52 0.04 9.35
N GLU A 88 11.18 1.17 9.20
CA GLU A 88 12.53 1.37 9.71
C GLU A 88 12.48 1.98 11.11
N THR A 89 13.42 1.57 11.96
CA THR A 89 13.57 2.14 13.30
C THR A 89 15.03 2.30 13.68
N THR A 90 15.33 3.37 14.43
CA THR A 90 16.62 3.60 15.11
C THR A 90 16.73 2.76 16.39
N GLU A 91 15.60 2.50 17.05
CA GLU A 91 15.53 1.78 18.31
C GLU A 91 14.62 0.55 18.19
N MET A 92 15.17 -0.62 18.50
CA MET A 92 14.40 -1.87 18.49
C MET A 92 13.57 -1.97 19.78
N GLU A 93 12.36 -1.43 19.73
CA GLU A 93 11.41 -1.56 20.82
C GLU A 93 10.72 -2.93 20.80
N ARG A 94 10.32 -3.41 21.99
CA ARG A 94 9.54 -4.64 22.11
C ARG A 94 8.11 -4.49 21.57
N ARG A 95 7.60 -3.27 21.50
CA ARG A 95 6.26 -2.93 21.04
C ARG A 95 6.32 -1.64 20.25
N LEU A 96 5.75 -1.65 19.06
CA LEU A 96 5.56 -0.44 18.27
C LEU A 96 4.48 0.45 18.91
N ASN A 97 4.55 1.76 18.63
CA ASN A 97 3.49 2.67 19.03
C ASN A 97 2.18 2.36 18.28
N GLU A 98 1.05 2.88 18.77
CA GLU A 98 -0.27 2.51 18.22
C GLU A 98 -0.44 2.94 16.76
N GLU A 99 0.11 4.09 16.36
CA GLU A 99 0.03 4.59 14.98
C GLU A 99 0.74 3.64 13.99
N GLN A 100 1.94 3.17 14.33
CA GLN A 100 2.70 2.19 13.53
C GLN A 100 2.06 0.79 13.49
N ARG A 101 1.16 0.49 14.44
CA ARG A 101 0.48 -0.82 14.51
C ARG A 101 -0.78 -0.90 13.67
N LEU A 102 -1.33 0.23 13.22
CA LEU A 102 -2.63 0.26 12.54
C LEU A 102 -2.54 0.33 11.01
N VAL A 103 -1.32 0.42 10.45
CA VAL A 103 -1.08 0.55 8.99
C VAL A 103 -1.29 -0.77 8.23
N ALA A 104 -1.05 -1.91 8.88
CA ALA A 104 -1.19 -3.24 8.31
C ALA A 104 -1.55 -4.27 9.39
N ASP A 105 -1.95 -5.48 9.00
CA ASP A 105 -2.21 -6.55 9.99
C ASP A 105 -0.96 -6.96 10.75
N PHE A 106 0.19 -6.91 10.07
CA PHE A 106 1.50 -7.17 10.66
C PHE A 106 2.50 -6.10 10.22
N THR A 107 3.28 -5.61 11.18
CA THR A 107 4.38 -4.67 10.94
C THR A 107 5.70 -5.32 11.31
N ILE A 108 6.63 -5.32 10.37
CA ILE A 108 8.02 -5.77 10.57
C ILE A 108 8.88 -4.54 10.79
N ALA A 109 9.44 -4.40 11.99
CA ALA A 109 10.40 -3.35 12.29
C ALA A 109 11.82 -3.83 11.96
N VAL A 110 12.54 -3.07 11.14
CA VAL A 110 13.93 -3.34 10.77
C VAL A 110 14.84 -2.18 11.17
N PRO A 111 16.11 -2.43 11.50
CA PRO A 111 17.06 -1.35 11.75
C PRO A 111 17.21 -0.45 10.53
N GLU A 112 17.32 0.86 10.72
CA GLU A 112 17.59 1.83 9.63
C GLU A 112 18.89 1.51 8.85
N THR A 113 19.81 0.74 9.46
CA THR A 113 21.07 0.31 8.87
C THR A 113 20.93 -0.87 7.91
N MET A 114 19.73 -1.46 7.80
CA MET A 114 19.46 -2.55 6.85
C MET A 114 19.60 -2.03 5.40
N THR A 115 20.21 -2.84 4.53
CA THR A 115 20.43 -2.46 3.13
C THR A 115 19.10 -2.24 2.39
N LYS A 116 19.03 -1.14 1.64
CA LYS A 116 17.86 -0.73 0.86
C LYS A 116 18.16 -0.85 -0.63
N THR A 117 17.11 -1.09 -1.42
CA THR A 117 17.23 -1.34 -2.87
C THR A 117 16.31 -0.45 -3.71
N TYR A 118 15.86 0.70 -3.17
CA TYR A 118 15.03 1.68 -3.89
C TYR A 118 15.84 2.58 -4.82
#